data_AF-A0A5K0WDD6-F1
#
_entry.id   AF-A0A5K0WDD6-F1
#
_cell.length_a   1.000
_cell.length_b   1.000
_cell.length_c   1.000
_cell.angle_alpha   90.00
_cell.angle_beta   90.00
_cell.angle_gamma   90.00
#
_symmetry.space_group_name_H-M   'P 1'
#
loop_
_entity.id
_entity.type
_entity.pdbx_description
1 polymer ?
#
loop_
_entity_poly.entity_id
_entity_poly.type
_entity_poly.pdbx_seq_one_letter_code
_entity_poly.pdbx_strand_id
1 'polypeptide(L)'
;MARKSCKGLVGVMVMMVVALLLELGSAQGPPQPRTIVTPRFYNRLLAAVPSRCPGKRLYTYNAFILAAESFAGFGTTGTIVTRKREMAAFLANVMHETG
;
A
#
# COMPACT_ATOMS: atom_id res chain seq x y z
N MET A 1 5.77 -24.87 16.38
CA MET A 1 6.20 -23.48 16.08
C MET A 1 6.17 -23.28 14.57
N ALA A 2 5.09 -22.71 14.01
CA ALA A 2 4.94 -22.57 12.57
C ALA A 2 5.90 -21.49 12.03
N ARG A 3 6.86 -21.89 11.21
CA ARG A 3 7.74 -20.95 10.50
C ARG A 3 6.88 -20.24 9.45
N LYS A 4 6.40 -19.02 9.74
CA LYS A 4 5.77 -18.17 8.72
C LYS A 4 6.79 -17.97 7.60
N SER A 5 6.58 -18.64 6.47
CA SER A 5 7.49 -18.57 5.33
C SER A 5 7.40 -17.17 4.73
N CYS A 6 8.54 -16.52 4.46
CA CYS A 6 8.55 -15.21 3.85
C CYS A 6 8.15 -15.38 2.37
N LYS A 7 6.90 -15.11 2.00
CA LYS A 7 6.44 -15.16 0.61
C LYS A 7 6.91 -13.90 -0.13
N GLY A 8 7.36 -14.04 -1.39
CA GLY A 8 8.11 -12.99 -2.09
C GLY A 8 7.87 -12.89 -3.60
N LEU A 9 6.63 -12.72 -4.07
CA LEU A 9 6.32 -12.69 -5.51
C LEU A 9 5.63 -11.41 -6.04
N VAL A 10 5.26 -10.41 -5.22
CA VAL A 10 4.40 -9.28 -5.65
C VAL A 10 5.16 -7.97 -5.91
N GLY A 11 6.24 -8.05 -6.66
CA GLY A 11 6.79 -6.88 -7.37
C GLY A 11 6.10 -6.62 -8.72
N VAL A 12 5.56 -7.68 -9.32
CA VAL A 12 5.13 -7.71 -10.74
C VAL A 12 3.71 -7.15 -10.94
N MET A 13 2.83 -7.27 -9.94
CA MET A 13 1.41 -6.86 -10.03
C MET A 13 1.21 -5.35 -9.82
N VAL A 14 2.07 -4.72 -9.01
CA VAL A 14 2.04 -3.28 -8.72
C VAL A 14 2.50 -2.45 -9.92
N MET A 15 3.44 -2.96 -10.74
CA MET A 15 3.92 -2.23 -11.92
C MET A 15 2.98 -2.37 -13.14
N MET A 16 2.30 -3.50 -13.30
CA MET A 16 1.35 -3.68 -14.41
C MET A 16 0.09 -2.82 -14.28
N VAL A 17 -0.41 -2.61 -13.06
CA VAL A 17 -1.59 -1.75 -12.82
C VAL A 17 -1.24 -0.27 -13.02
N VAL A 18 0.00 0.12 -12.71
CA VAL A 18 0.53 1.48 -12.92
C VAL A 18 0.66 1.82 -14.41
N ALA A 19 1.07 0.85 -15.24
CA ALA A 19 1.14 1.03 -16.70
C ALA A 19 -0.25 1.11 -17.36
N LEU A 20 -1.28 0.47 -16.79
CA LEU A 20 -2.64 0.48 -17.34
C LEU A 20 -3.48 1.70 -16.91
N LEU A 21 -3.12 2.39 -15.82
CA LEU A 21 -3.92 3.51 -15.27
C LEU A 21 -3.43 4.91 -15.69
N LEU A 22 -2.31 5.02 -16.42
CA LEU A 22 -1.74 6.33 -16.78
C LEU A 22 -2.52 7.08 -17.89
N GLU A 23 -3.56 6.48 -18.48
CA GLU A 23 -4.25 7.05 -19.66
C GLU A 23 -5.56 7.82 -19.37
N LEU A 24 -6.00 8.02 -18.13
CA LEU A 24 -7.21 8.84 -17.87
C LEU A 24 -7.08 9.76 -16.65
N GLY A 25 -6.73 11.01 -16.93
CA GLY A 25 -7.57 12.14 -16.49
C GLY A 25 -7.37 12.66 -15.06
N SER A 26 -6.93 13.92 -15.02
CA SER A 26 -6.79 14.83 -13.88
C SER A 26 -7.91 14.79 -12.82
N ALA A 27 -7.51 14.63 -11.54
CA ALA A 27 -8.16 15.26 -10.38
C ALA A 27 -7.23 15.22 -9.15
N GLN A 28 -6.40 16.25 -8.98
CA GLN A 28 -5.65 16.45 -7.73
C GLN A 28 -6.56 17.10 -6.70
N GLY A 29 -7.27 16.28 -5.92
CA GLY A 29 -7.71 16.68 -4.58
C GLY A 29 -6.52 16.79 -3.63
N PRO A 30 -6.66 17.43 -2.45
CA PRO A 30 -5.57 17.53 -1.48
C PRO A 30 -4.99 16.14 -1.14
N PRO A 31 -3.68 16.02 -0.88
CA PRO A 31 -3.04 14.75 -0.58
C PRO A 31 -3.66 14.10 0.67
N GLN A 32 -4.31 12.96 0.48
CA GLN A 32 -5.06 12.23 1.49
C GLN A 32 -4.52 10.85 1.90
N PRO A 33 -3.67 10.13 1.12
CA PRO A 33 -3.16 8.82 1.55
C PRO A 33 -2.53 8.85 2.95
N ARG A 34 -1.78 9.91 3.27
CA ARG A 34 -1.15 10.13 4.57
C ARG A 34 -2.13 10.37 5.72
N THR A 35 -3.32 10.93 5.45
CA THR A 35 -4.33 11.18 6.49
C THR A 35 -5.15 9.92 6.80
N ILE A 36 -5.26 8.99 5.84
CA ILE A 36 -5.95 7.71 6.01
C ILE A 36 -5.02 6.67 6.63
N VAL A 37 -3.80 6.53 6.09
CA VAL A 37 -2.80 5.59 6.56
C VAL A 37 -1.76 6.35 7.38
N THR A 38 -1.85 6.21 8.70
CA THR A 38 -0.89 6.84 9.62
C THR A 38 0.34 5.96 9.81
N PRO A 39 1.51 6.54 10.18
CA PRO A 39 2.71 5.74 10.48
C PRO A 39 2.43 4.70 11.56
N ARG A 40 1.65 5.05 12.60
CA ARG A 40 1.28 4.16 13.69
C ARG A 40 0.47 2.96 13.20
N PHE A 41 -0.50 3.17 12.31
CA PHE A 41 -1.27 2.07 11.73
C PHE A 41 -0.41 1.19 10.82
N TYR A 42 0.40 1.80 9.94
CA TYR A 42 1.30 1.07 9.05
C TYR A 42 2.32 0.21 9.80
N ASN A 43 2.93 0.75 10.85
CA ASN A 43 3.89 0.02 11.69
C ASN A 43 3.24 -1.16 12.42
N ARG A 44 1.95 -1.10 12.77
CA ARG A 44 1.22 -2.25 13.32
C ARG A 44 1.04 -3.37 12.30
N LEU A 45 0.83 -3.05 11.03
CA LEU A 45 0.77 -4.06 9.96
C LEU A 45 2.12 -4.77 9.82
N LEU A 46 3.22 -4.02 9.78
CA LEU A 46 4.58 -4.57 9.68
C LEU A 46 5.02 -5.35 10.92
N ALA A 47 4.43 -5.08 12.09
CA ALA A 47 4.69 -5.85 13.30
C ALA A 47 4.30 -7.33 13.13
N ALA A 48 3.31 -7.63 12.28
CA ALA A 48 2.90 -9.00 11.97
C ALA A 48 3.91 -9.76 11.08
N VAL A 49 4.80 -9.04 10.40
CA VAL A 49 5.85 -9.62 9.54
C VAL A 49 7.06 -10.01 10.41
N PRO A 50 7.57 -11.26 10.31
CA PRO A 50 8.76 -11.69 11.04
C PRO A 50 9.99 -10.82 10.73
N SER A 51 10.84 -10.55 11.73
CA SER A 51 12.06 -9.73 11.57
C SER A 51 13.06 -10.30 10.56
N ARG A 52 13.07 -11.62 10.35
CA ARG A 52 13.91 -12.31 9.36
C ARG A 52 13.47 -12.09 7.91
N CYS A 53 12.26 -11.59 7.66
CA CYS A 53 11.77 -11.42 6.30
C CYS A 53 12.31 -10.11 5.69
N PRO A 54 12.96 -10.16 4.51
CA PRO A 54 13.53 -8.98 3.85
C PRO A 54 12.51 -7.85 3.65
N GLY A 55 11.25 -8.23 3.35
CA GLY A 55 10.14 -7.30 3.16
C GLY A 55 9.94 -6.32 4.33
N LYS A 56 10.23 -6.74 5.58
CA LYS A 56 10.02 -5.87 6.76
C LYS A 56 10.87 -4.61 6.73
N ARG A 57 12.06 -4.66 6.10
CA ARG A 57 12.94 -3.50 5.93
C ARG A 57 12.69 -2.72 4.64
N LEU A 58 12.15 -3.40 3.63
CA LEU A 58 11.88 -2.80 2.32
C LEU A 58 10.59 -1.96 2.32
N TYR A 59 9.54 -2.42 2.99
CA TYR A 59 8.27 -1.71 3.07
C TYR A 59 8.32 -0.66 4.18
N THR A 60 8.72 0.58 3.85
CA THR A 60 8.72 1.72 4.79
C THR A 60 7.51 2.61 4.59
N TYR A 61 7.04 3.24 5.67
CA TYR A 61 5.90 4.17 5.60
C TYR A 61 6.15 5.32 4.62
N ASN A 62 7.35 5.90 4.63
CA ASN A 62 7.70 7.01 3.75
C ASN A 62 7.69 6.59 2.29
N ALA A 63 8.27 5.43 1.95
CA ALA A 63 8.22 4.90 0.58
C ALA A 63 6.78 4.63 0.14
N PHE A 64 5.94 4.06 1.02
CA PHE A 64 4.53 3.83 0.75
C PHE A 64 3.77 5.14 0.47
N ILE A 65 3.91 6.16 1.33
CA ILE A 65 3.20 7.42 1.15
C ILE A 65 3.68 8.19 -0.08
N LEU A 66 4.99 8.25 -0.32
CA LEU A 66 5.52 8.90 -1.52
C LEU A 66 4.99 8.23 -2.80
N ALA A 67 4.95 6.90 -2.84
CA ALA A 67 4.35 6.18 -3.96
C ALA A 67 2.83 6.46 -4.05
N ALA A 68 2.09 6.32 -2.95
CA ALA A 68 0.65 6.55 -2.92
C ALA A 68 0.26 7.96 -3.40
N GLU A 69 1.05 8.98 -3.06
CA GLU A 69 0.81 10.37 -3.48
C GLU A 69 1.24 10.66 -4.93
N SER A 70 2.09 9.81 -5.52
CA SER A 70 2.46 9.91 -6.94
C SER A 70 1.38 9.37 -7.89
N PHE A 71 0.44 8.56 -7.38
CA PHE A 71 -0.67 8.02 -8.17
C PHE A 71 -1.92 8.87 -8.00
N ALA A 72 -2.22 9.70 -9.00
CA ALA A 72 -3.44 10.48 -9.03
C ALA A 72 -4.67 9.58 -8.89
N GLY A 73 -5.62 9.99 -8.04
CA GLY A 73 -6.85 9.24 -7.79
C GLY A 73 -6.76 8.19 -6.68
N PHE A 74 -5.56 7.66 -6.40
CA PHE A 74 -5.36 6.62 -5.38
C PHE A 74 -5.60 7.16 -3.97
N GLY A 75 -6.66 6.70 -3.30
CA GLY A 75 -7.06 7.18 -1.97
C GLY A 75 -7.50 8.64 -1.91
N THR A 76 -7.71 9.28 -3.06
CA THR A 76 -8.20 10.66 -3.18
C THR A 76 -9.57 10.73 -3.88
N THR A 77 -10.08 9.63 -4.42
CA THR A 77 -11.32 9.60 -5.21
C THR A 77 -12.53 9.18 -4.37
N GLY A 78 -13.68 9.83 -4.61
CA GLY A 78 -14.94 9.50 -3.94
C GLY A 78 -15.04 9.95 -2.47
N THR A 79 -15.90 9.30 -1.69
CA THR A 79 -16.12 9.64 -0.28
C THR A 79 -14.98 9.15 0.62
N ILE A 80 -14.89 9.69 1.85
CA ILE A 80 -13.91 9.20 2.84
C ILE A 80 -14.05 7.69 3.12
N VAL A 81 -15.27 7.16 3.06
CA VAL A 81 -15.52 5.71 3.24
C VAL A 81 -14.93 4.93 2.07
N THR A 82 -15.13 5.39 0.83
CA THR A 82 -14.56 4.77 -0.37
C THR A 82 -13.04 4.76 -0.32
N ARG A 83 -12.42 5.90 0.00
CA ARG A 83 -10.95 6.04 0.10
C ARG A 83 -10.35 5.12 1.17
N LYS A 84 -11.00 4.99 2.32
CA LYS A 84 -10.59 4.05 3.38
C LYS A 84 -10.68 2.59 2.93
N ARG A 85 -11.73 2.24 2.18
CA ARG A 85 -11.91 0.88 1.64
C ARG A 85 -10.85 0.54 0.60
N GLU A 86 -10.54 1.47 -0.30
CA GLU A 86 -9.48 1.32 -1.31
C GLU A 86 -8.11 1.04 -0.65
N MET A 87 -7.73 1.85 0.33
CA MET A 87 -6.48 1.67 1.10
C MET A 87 -6.45 0.36 1.87
N ALA A 88 -7.57 -0.03 2.48
CA ALA A 88 -7.68 -1.30 3.19
C ALA A 88 -7.55 -2.50 2.25
N ALA A 89 -8.21 -2.46 1.09
CA ALA A 89 -8.13 -3.53 0.08
C ALA A 89 -6.71 -3.67 -0.48
N PHE A 90 -6.05 -2.55 -0.81
CA PHE A 90 -4.67 -2.56 -1.27
C PHE A 90 -3.73 -3.17 -0.22
N LEU A 91 -3.78 -2.69 1.02
CA LEU A 91 -2.91 -3.18 2.09
C LEU A 91 -3.21 -4.65 2.44
N ALA A 92 -4.48 -5.08 2.40
CA ALA A 92 -4.84 -6.47 2.61
C ALA A 92 -4.22 -7.39 1.55
N ASN A 93 -4.30 -7.02 0.27
CA ASN A 93 -3.68 -7.77 -0.81
C ASN A 93 -2.15 -7.80 -0.66
N VAL A 94 -1.50 -6.65 -0.41
CA VAL A 94 -0.05 -6.60 -0.19
C VAL A 94 0.37 -7.51 0.96
N MET A 95 -0.36 -7.49 2.08
CA MET A 95 -0.05 -8.32 3.25
C MET A 95 -0.32 -9.81 3.00
N HIS A 96 -1.33 -10.17 2.22
CA HIS A 96 -1.59 -11.56 1.84
C HIS A 96 -0.45 -12.14 1.00
N GLU A 97 0.09 -11.32 0.11
CA GLU A 97 1.10 -11.73 -0.88
C GLU A 97 2.55 -11.69 -0.36
N THR A 98 2.83 -10.80 0.60
CA THR A 98 4.18 -10.54 1.11
C THR A 98 4.41 -10.99 2.56
N GLY A 99 3.34 -11.41 3.26
CA GLY A 99 3.33 -11.76 4.69
C GLY A 99 3.60 -13.21 5.04
#